data_AF-A0A2N3KR82-F1
#
_entry.id   AF-A0A2N3KR82-F1
#
_cell.length_a   1.000
_cell.length_b   1.000
_cell.length_c   1.000
_cell.angle_alpha   90.00
_cell.angle_beta   90.00
_cell.angle_gamma   90.00
#
_symmetry.space_group_name_H-M   'P 1'
#
loop_
_entity.id
_entity.type
_entity.pdbx_description
1 polymer ?
#
loop_
_entity_poly.entity_id
_entity_poly.type
_entity_poly.pdbx_seq_one_letter_code
_entity_poly.pdbx_strand_id
1 'polypeptide(L)'
;MVFSVPSIHPEPSFMSLSSSKIIVAASLAVMGAGIFAVSQPAQAENSFFSSAKKALGTVMGGESSGSGTSGNNATSSGSTTGTQNSAISGLSQGVVDDGLRQALDKGIGTVTAMLGKKDGFNTDPVAHIPLPDTVKRAQTLLNKAGMGSYGDEIELRMNRAAESAMDNAGNILVDAVKKMTVADAKAILQGPDDAATRYLQKVSGTQIADDMRPVMNDALSDTGALQLYDQMLGQYDSLPMMPDIKTSLTDYATDAAMKGLFHYLAQQEGDIRNNPGQWTTDVLKKVFSAAQ
;
A
#
# COMPACT_ATOMS: atom_id res chain seq x y z
N MET A 1 41.69 62.20 -16.70
CA MET A 1 42.64 61.38 -17.49
C MET A 1 42.27 59.92 -17.23
N VAL A 2 41.59 59.25 -18.18
CA VAL A 2 42.11 58.14 -19.02
C VAL A 2 42.59 56.97 -18.12
N PHE A 3 41.93 55.81 -18.07
CA PHE A 3 41.90 54.82 -19.15
C PHE A 3 40.61 53.99 -19.22
N SER A 4 40.18 53.78 -20.46
CA SER A 4 39.12 52.90 -20.94
C SER A 4 39.78 51.86 -21.84
N VAL A 5 39.47 50.57 -21.69
CA VAL A 5 39.66 49.52 -22.71
C VAL A 5 38.56 48.44 -22.52
N PRO A 6 38.01 47.85 -23.61
CA PRO A 6 36.69 47.23 -23.64
C PRO A 6 36.73 45.69 -23.72
N SER A 7 35.56 45.04 -23.68
CA SER A 7 35.37 43.74 -24.33
C SER A 7 33.95 43.60 -24.88
N ILE A 8 33.92 43.34 -26.18
CA ILE A 8 32.82 43.12 -27.11
C ILE A 8 32.85 41.62 -27.45
N HIS A 9 31.66 40.98 -27.60
CA HIS A 9 31.28 39.90 -28.56
C HIS A 9 30.33 38.83 -27.96
N PRO A 10 29.55 38.08 -28.77
CA PRO A 10 28.25 38.51 -29.29
C PRO A 10 27.12 37.45 -29.07
N GLU A 11 25.87 37.82 -29.32
CA GLU A 11 24.81 36.83 -29.59
C GLU A 11 24.94 36.25 -31.01
N PRO A 12 24.40 35.04 -31.23
CA PRO A 12 23.71 34.78 -32.49
C PRO A 12 22.26 34.30 -32.31
N SER A 13 21.43 35.00 -33.07
CA SER A 13 20.03 34.80 -33.38
C SER A 13 19.71 33.53 -34.19
N PHE A 14 18.49 33.00 -33.93
CA PHE A 14 17.53 32.31 -34.80
C PHE A 14 18.00 31.35 -35.92
N MET A 15 17.44 30.13 -35.92
CA MET A 15 17.00 29.52 -37.19
C MET A 15 15.83 28.54 -37.02
N SER A 16 14.69 28.98 -37.55
CA SER A 16 13.51 28.21 -37.93
C SER A 16 13.84 27.30 -39.10
N LEU A 17 13.35 26.05 -39.10
CA LEU A 17 13.04 25.32 -40.34
C LEU A 17 11.80 24.43 -40.19
N SER A 18 10.93 24.64 -41.16
CA SER A 18 9.66 24.00 -41.45
C SER A 18 9.84 22.96 -42.56
N SER A 19 8.86 22.05 -42.66
CA SER A 19 8.34 21.37 -43.87
C SER A 19 8.68 19.89 -44.12
N SER A 20 7.60 19.09 -44.02
CA SER A 20 7.03 18.24 -45.08
C SER A 20 7.65 16.90 -45.53
N LYS A 21 6.87 15.85 -45.25
CA LYS A 21 6.43 14.72 -46.11
C LYS A 21 7.46 13.92 -46.90
N ILE A 22 7.60 12.64 -46.55
CA ILE A 22 7.78 11.54 -47.53
C ILE A 22 6.89 10.35 -47.12
N ILE A 23 5.95 10.02 -48.01
CA ILE A 23 5.23 8.74 -48.08
C ILE A 23 6.07 7.82 -48.97
N VAL A 24 6.43 6.63 -48.51
CA VAL A 24 6.78 5.50 -49.39
C VAL A 24 6.09 4.25 -48.85
N ALA A 25 5.11 3.78 -49.62
CA ALA A 25 4.60 2.43 -49.54
C ALA A 25 5.55 1.52 -50.34
N ALA A 26 5.95 0.38 -49.76
CA ALA A 26 6.50 -0.74 -50.50
C ALA A 26 6.15 -2.04 -49.76
N SER A 27 5.14 -2.71 -50.28
CA SER A 27 4.77 -4.09 -50.01
C SER A 27 5.79 -5.02 -50.67
N LEU A 28 6.38 -5.97 -49.94
CA LEU A 28 6.78 -7.24 -50.54
C LEU A 28 6.85 -8.34 -49.49
N ALA A 29 6.13 -9.41 -49.77
CA ALA A 29 6.08 -10.65 -49.02
C ALA A 29 7.41 -11.40 -49.10
N VAL A 30 7.87 -11.93 -47.96
CA VAL A 30 8.76 -13.09 -47.92
C VAL A 30 8.19 -14.08 -46.91
N MET A 31 7.79 -15.22 -47.46
CA MET A 31 7.50 -16.46 -46.74
C MET A 31 8.75 -16.88 -45.97
N GLY A 32 8.63 -17.00 -44.66
CA GLY A 32 9.70 -17.48 -43.80
C GLY A 32 9.08 -18.08 -42.54
N ALA A 33 9.01 -19.41 -42.51
CA ALA A 33 8.60 -20.19 -41.35
C ALA A 33 9.53 -19.85 -40.16
N GLY A 34 9.03 -19.01 -39.26
CA GLY A 34 9.61 -18.72 -37.96
C GLY A 34 8.51 -18.85 -36.94
N ILE A 35 8.54 -19.95 -36.19
CA ILE A 35 7.63 -20.23 -35.08
C ILE A 35 7.89 -19.15 -34.03
N PHE A 36 7.15 -18.05 -34.08
CA PHE A 36 7.06 -17.13 -32.95
C PHE A 36 6.22 -17.86 -31.89
N ALA A 37 6.92 -18.57 -31.01
CA ALA A 37 6.37 -18.92 -29.72
C ALA A 37 6.04 -17.60 -29.01
N VAL A 38 4.78 -17.19 -29.08
CA VAL A 38 4.17 -16.35 -28.06
C VAL A 38 4.34 -17.12 -26.76
N SER A 39 5.38 -16.80 -26.00
CA SER A 39 5.51 -17.20 -24.62
C SER A 39 4.39 -16.51 -23.86
N GLN A 40 3.24 -17.17 -23.77
CA GLN A 40 2.23 -16.88 -22.77
C GLN A 40 2.94 -16.86 -21.41
N PRO A 41 2.78 -15.81 -20.57
CA PRO A 41 3.15 -15.95 -19.17
C PRO A 41 2.28 -17.06 -18.59
N ALA A 42 2.94 -18.17 -18.26
CA ALA A 42 2.33 -19.34 -17.66
C ALA A 42 1.60 -18.92 -16.38
N GLN A 43 0.36 -19.40 -16.30
CA GLN A 43 -0.57 -19.23 -15.20
C GLN A 43 0.06 -19.74 -13.88
N ALA A 44 0.56 -18.82 -13.06
CA ALA A 44 0.76 -19.02 -11.62
C ALA A 44 -0.45 -18.50 -10.81
N GLU A 45 -1.56 -18.26 -11.51
CA GLU A 45 -2.80 -17.74 -10.93
C GLU A 45 -3.40 -18.82 -10.04
N ASN A 46 -3.53 -18.49 -8.76
CA ASN A 46 -4.17 -19.24 -7.68
C ASN A 46 -3.31 -20.14 -6.78
N SER A 47 -2.00 -20.30 -6.93
CA SER A 47 -1.30 -21.36 -6.18
C SER A 47 -1.05 -21.09 -4.69
N PHE A 48 -0.63 -19.89 -4.22
CA PHE A 48 -0.23 -19.72 -2.80
C PHE A 48 -1.41 -19.87 -1.83
N PHE A 49 -2.43 -19.01 -1.93
CA PHE A 49 -3.54 -19.02 -0.98
C PHE A 49 -4.37 -20.30 -1.09
N SER A 50 -4.53 -20.86 -2.29
CA SER A 50 -5.23 -22.13 -2.46
C SER A 50 -4.44 -23.31 -1.90
N SER A 51 -3.11 -23.36 -2.11
CA SER A 51 -2.26 -24.43 -1.58
C SER A 51 -2.12 -24.31 -0.07
N ALA A 52 -2.00 -23.08 0.46
CA ALA A 52 -2.00 -22.83 1.89
C ALA A 52 -3.36 -23.24 2.50
N LYS A 53 -4.49 -22.86 1.89
CA LYS A 53 -5.84 -23.28 2.32
C LYS A 53 -6.03 -24.79 2.23
N LYS A 54 -5.50 -25.44 1.19
CA LYS A 54 -5.54 -26.89 0.99
C LYS A 54 -4.67 -27.62 2.01
N ALA A 55 -3.44 -27.16 2.24
CA ALA A 55 -2.56 -27.70 3.28
C ALA A 55 -3.20 -27.56 4.67
N LEU A 56 -3.77 -26.40 4.98
CA LEU A 56 -4.52 -26.19 6.22
C LEU A 56 -5.73 -27.14 6.32
N GLY A 57 -6.46 -27.30 5.22
CA GLY A 57 -7.62 -28.19 5.13
C GLY A 57 -7.26 -29.66 5.33
N THR A 58 -6.13 -30.12 4.78
CA THR A 58 -5.62 -31.48 4.96
C THR A 58 -5.12 -31.71 6.40
N VAL A 59 -4.53 -30.70 7.04
CA VAL A 59 -4.06 -30.76 8.43
C VAL A 59 -5.22 -30.74 9.43
N MET A 60 -6.26 -29.95 9.16
CA MET A 60 -7.39 -29.75 10.07
C MET A 60 -8.54 -30.75 9.84
N GLY A 61 -8.69 -31.23 8.61
CA GLY A 61 -9.76 -32.13 8.15
C GLY A 61 -9.46 -33.60 8.37
N GLY A 62 -8.88 -33.96 9.52
CA GLY A 62 -8.74 -35.34 9.97
C GLY A 62 -10.08 -35.98 10.35
N GLU A 63 -11.16 -35.78 9.58
CA GLU A 63 -12.38 -36.59 9.64
C GLU A 63 -13.29 -36.39 8.40
N SER A 64 -13.44 -37.48 7.64
CA SER A 64 -14.54 -37.89 6.77
C SER A 64 -15.21 -36.86 5.84
N SER A 65 -14.91 -36.97 4.54
CA SER A 65 -15.93 -36.76 3.51
C SER A 65 -15.98 -37.99 2.59
N GLY A 66 -16.81 -38.96 2.98
CA GLY A 66 -17.19 -40.07 2.12
C GLY A 66 -18.26 -39.66 1.11
N SER A 67 -18.07 -40.06 -0.14
CA SER A 67 -19.13 -40.52 -1.07
C SER A 67 -18.50 -40.82 -2.44
N GLY A 68 -18.40 -42.11 -2.80
CA GLY A 68 -18.09 -42.53 -4.18
C GLY A 68 -17.27 -43.81 -4.37
N THR A 69 -17.89 -44.97 -4.12
CA THR A 69 -17.73 -46.24 -4.87
C THR A 69 -16.49 -47.15 -4.68
N SER A 70 -16.72 -48.22 -3.89
CA SER A 70 -16.50 -49.65 -4.17
C SER A 70 -15.19 -50.17 -4.79
N GLY A 71 -14.47 -51.03 -4.03
CA GLY A 71 -13.45 -51.95 -4.53
C GLY A 71 -12.69 -52.67 -3.41
N ASN A 72 -12.81 -54.00 -3.35
CA ASN A 72 -12.41 -54.89 -2.26
C ASN A 72 -10.89 -55.09 -1.99
N ASN A 73 -10.58 -55.33 -0.71
CA ASN A 73 -9.69 -56.35 -0.10
C ASN A 73 -8.16 -56.30 -0.33
N ALA A 74 -7.39 -56.10 0.75
CA ALA A 74 -6.44 -57.11 1.30
C ALA A 74 -5.65 -56.58 2.52
N THR A 75 -5.75 -57.34 3.60
CA THR A 75 -4.91 -57.41 4.80
C THR A 75 -3.40 -57.33 4.53
N SER A 76 -2.67 -56.47 5.24
CA SER A 76 -1.42 -56.86 5.92
C SER A 76 -0.93 -55.81 6.94
N SER A 77 -0.48 -56.35 8.07
CA SER A 77 0.10 -55.69 9.24
C SER A 77 1.25 -54.74 8.94
N GLY A 78 1.31 -53.63 9.69
CA GLY A 78 2.46 -52.73 9.69
C GLY A 78 2.22 -51.52 10.58
N SER A 79 2.41 -51.70 11.89
CA SER A 79 2.47 -50.64 12.89
C SER A 79 3.58 -49.62 12.53
N THR A 80 3.38 -48.36 12.97
CA THR A 80 4.29 -47.17 12.93
C THR A 80 4.16 -46.16 11.78
N THR A 81 2.99 -45.51 11.63
CA THR A 81 2.91 -44.22 10.90
C THR A 81 1.86 -43.28 11.53
N GLY A 82 1.98 -42.97 12.82
CA GLY A 82 1.10 -42.00 13.52
C GLY A 82 1.78 -40.68 13.90
N THR A 83 3.11 -40.67 13.99
CA THR A 83 3.87 -39.55 14.59
C THR A 83 4.50 -38.61 13.56
N GLN A 84 4.61 -39.02 12.30
CA GLN A 84 5.18 -38.19 11.22
C GLN A 84 4.17 -37.17 10.67
N ASN A 85 2.87 -37.47 10.71
CA ASN A 85 1.84 -36.58 10.17
C ASN A 85 1.61 -35.34 11.05
N SER A 86 1.75 -35.44 12.37
CA SER A 86 1.63 -34.31 13.30
C SER A 86 2.84 -33.37 13.28
N ALA A 87 4.04 -33.90 13.00
CA ALA A 87 5.25 -33.10 12.86
C ALA A 87 5.27 -32.36 11.52
N ILE A 88 4.87 -33.03 10.43
CA ILE A 88 4.74 -32.41 9.09
C ILE A 88 3.59 -31.39 9.06
N SER A 89 2.49 -31.64 9.78
CA SER A 89 1.39 -30.68 9.87
C SER A 89 1.71 -29.45 10.71
N GLY A 90 2.44 -29.62 11.82
CA GLY A 90 2.96 -28.50 12.61
C GLY A 90 4.03 -27.69 11.86
N LEU A 91 4.90 -28.36 11.11
CA LEU A 91 5.91 -27.71 10.26
C LEU A 91 5.24 -26.95 9.10
N SER A 92 4.23 -27.55 8.46
CA SER A 92 3.44 -26.89 7.42
C SER A 92 2.65 -25.69 7.95
N GLN A 93 2.14 -25.75 9.18
CA GLN A 93 1.38 -24.64 9.78
C GLN A 93 2.29 -23.46 10.09
N GLY A 94 3.42 -23.68 10.77
CA GLY A 94 4.36 -22.59 11.10
C GLY A 94 4.97 -21.96 9.85
N VAL A 95 5.26 -22.76 8.83
CA VAL A 95 5.81 -22.27 7.57
C VAL A 95 4.78 -21.45 6.76
N VAL A 96 3.50 -21.82 6.81
CA VAL A 96 2.41 -21.02 6.19
C VAL A 96 2.21 -19.70 6.93
N ASP A 97 2.28 -19.71 8.26
CA ASP A 97 2.14 -18.50 9.08
C ASP A 97 3.29 -17.51 8.84
N ASP A 98 4.53 -18.01 8.77
CA ASP A 98 5.71 -17.20 8.46
C ASP A 98 5.65 -16.64 7.03
N GLY A 99 5.20 -17.44 6.07
CA GLY A 99 4.99 -17.00 4.69
C GLY A 99 3.96 -15.88 4.58
N LEU A 100 2.84 -15.99 5.30
CA LEU A 100 1.82 -14.94 5.36
C LEU A 100 2.38 -13.65 5.98
N ARG A 101 3.10 -13.74 7.10
CA ARG A 101 3.70 -12.55 7.75
C ARG A 101 4.69 -11.84 6.84
N GLN A 102 5.55 -12.59 6.14
CA GLN A 102 6.50 -12.00 5.20
C GLN A 102 5.80 -11.32 4.02
N ALA A 103 4.70 -11.91 3.51
CA ALA A 103 3.91 -11.29 2.46
C ALA A 103 3.27 -9.98 2.93
N LEU A 104 2.72 -9.96 4.15
CA LEU A 104 2.13 -8.77 4.76
C LEU A 104 3.18 -7.68 5.04
N ASP A 105 4.33 -8.04 5.61
CA ASP A 105 5.45 -7.15 5.87
C ASP A 105 5.92 -6.47 4.56
N LYS A 106 6.13 -7.26 3.51
CA LYS A 106 6.50 -6.73 2.19
C LYS A 106 5.40 -5.82 1.60
N GLY A 107 4.13 -6.19 1.76
CA GLY A 107 2.98 -5.42 1.30
C GLY A 107 2.89 -4.07 2.00
N ILE A 108 3.05 -4.06 3.33
CA ILE A 108 3.13 -2.84 4.14
C ILE A 108 4.26 -1.96 3.65
N GLY A 109 5.49 -2.49 3.55
CA GLY A 109 6.65 -1.72 3.11
C GLY A 109 6.48 -1.15 1.70
N THR A 110 5.76 -1.83 0.81
CA THR A 110 5.51 -1.32 -0.54
C THR A 110 4.50 -0.18 -0.54
N VAL A 111 3.39 -0.33 0.19
CA VAL A 111 2.37 0.71 0.29
C VAL A 111 2.90 1.95 1.00
N THR A 112 3.61 1.79 2.11
CA THR A 112 4.18 2.92 2.84
C THR A 112 5.29 3.61 2.05
N ALA A 113 6.13 2.87 1.33
CA ALA A 113 7.13 3.47 0.43
C ALA A 113 6.49 4.17 -0.78
N MET A 114 5.30 3.74 -1.23
CA MET A 114 4.56 4.42 -2.28
C MET A 114 3.96 5.74 -1.76
N LEU A 115 3.24 5.67 -0.66
CA LEU A 115 2.56 6.82 -0.06
C LEU A 115 3.54 7.82 0.59
N GLY A 116 4.70 7.35 1.05
CA GLY A 116 5.72 8.19 1.66
C GLY A 116 6.58 8.98 0.67
N LYS A 117 6.41 8.74 -0.64
CA LYS A 117 7.06 9.56 -1.66
C LYS A 117 6.43 10.94 -1.70
N LYS A 118 7.22 11.89 -2.18
CA LYS A 118 6.71 13.19 -2.59
C LYS A 118 5.53 12.99 -3.54
N ASP A 119 4.40 13.60 -3.19
CA ASP A 119 3.14 13.58 -3.92
C ASP A 119 2.36 12.26 -3.84
N GLY A 120 2.81 11.33 -2.98
CA GLY A 120 2.13 10.07 -2.68
C GLY A 120 0.81 10.26 -1.92
N PHE A 121 0.63 11.39 -1.24
CA PHE A 121 -0.69 11.82 -0.73
C PHE A 121 -1.24 12.97 -1.56
N ASN A 122 -0.46 14.03 -1.75
CA ASN A 122 -0.96 15.32 -2.26
C ASN A 122 -1.55 15.26 -3.69
N THR A 123 -1.17 14.28 -4.50
CA THR A 123 -1.69 14.13 -5.87
C THR A 123 -2.49 12.86 -6.06
N ASP A 124 -2.63 12.06 -5.00
CA ASP A 124 -3.26 10.76 -5.07
C ASP A 124 -4.78 10.89 -4.95
N PRO A 125 -5.57 10.37 -5.90
CA PRO A 125 -7.03 10.59 -5.90
C PRO A 125 -7.75 9.91 -4.73
N VAL A 126 -7.10 8.99 -4.01
CA VAL A 126 -7.70 8.24 -2.91
C VAL A 126 -7.10 8.60 -1.56
N ALA A 127 -5.78 8.73 -1.50
CA ALA A 127 -5.06 9.05 -0.27
C ALA A 127 -5.04 10.55 0.04
N HIS A 128 -5.25 11.44 -0.94
CA HIS A 128 -5.23 12.90 -0.71
C HIS A 128 -6.07 13.29 0.50
N ILE A 129 -5.48 14.10 1.36
CA ILE A 129 -6.09 14.61 2.58
C ILE A 129 -6.62 16.02 2.28
N PRO A 130 -7.93 16.19 2.05
CA PRO A 130 -8.49 17.52 1.86
C PRO A 130 -8.55 18.28 3.19
N LEU A 131 -8.68 19.60 3.15
CA LEU A 131 -8.96 20.34 4.38
C LEU A 131 -10.24 19.86 5.09
N PRO A 132 -10.27 19.88 6.43
CA PRO A 132 -11.51 19.68 7.16
C PRO A 132 -12.56 20.73 6.76
N ASP A 133 -13.83 20.35 6.67
CA ASP A 133 -14.91 21.24 6.21
C ASP A 133 -15.03 22.54 7.02
N THR A 134 -14.74 22.49 8.32
CA THR A 134 -14.71 23.63 9.22
C THR A 134 -13.60 24.61 8.84
N VAL A 135 -12.40 24.11 8.58
CA VAL A 135 -11.22 24.87 8.16
C VAL A 135 -11.44 25.47 6.77
N LYS A 136 -12.01 24.69 5.84
CA LYS A 136 -12.37 25.17 4.49
C LYS A 136 -13.39 26.30 4.52
N ARG A 137 -14.39 26.21 5.40
CA ARG A 137 -15.37 27.29 5.64
C ARG A 137 -14.69 28.54 6.19
N ALA A 138 -13.77 28.40 7.14
CA ALA A 138 -13.00 29.50 7.69
C ALA A 138 -12.15 30.20 6.62
N GLN A 139 -11.41 29.44 5.82
CA GLN A 139 -10.63 29.95 4.68
C GLN A 139 -11.51 30.74 3.71
N THR A 140 -12.72 30.24 3.39
CA THR A 140 -13.65 30.92 2.48
C THR A 140 -14.06 32.30 3.02
N LEU A 141 -14.25 32.44 4.33
CA LEU A 141 -14.59 33.71 4.97
C LEU A 141 -13.39 34.66 5.01
N LEU A 142 -12.21 34.17 5.39
CA LEU A 142 -10.96 34.95 5.37
C LEU A 142 -10.62 35.47 3.97
N ASN A 143 -10.80 34.63 2.94
CA ASN A 143 -10.61 35.01 1.55
C ASN A 143 -11.55 36.16 1.15
N LYS A 144 -12.83 36.10 1.55
CA LYS A 144 -13.81 37.17 1.28
C LYS A 144 -13.47 38.47 2.01
N ALA A 145 -12.84 38.37 3.18
CA ALA A 145 -12.36 39.53 3.95
C ALA A 145 -11.01 40.08 3.44
N GLY A 146 -10.40 39.46 2.43
CA GLY A 146 -9.09 39.88 1.89
C GLY A 146 -7.90 39.53 2.81
N MET A 147 -8.08 38.60 3.74
CA MET A 147 -7.09 38.27 4.79
C MET A 147 -6.12 37.14 4.39
N GLY A 148 -6.17 36.67 3.14
CA GLY A 148 -5.23 35.70 2.55
C GLY A 148 -5.75 34.26 2.48
N SER A 149 -5.13 33.45 1.59
CA SER A 149 -5.44 32.03 1.40
C SER A 149 -4.47 31.16 2.21
N TYR A 150 -4.88 30.80 3.41
CA TYR A 150 -4.12 29.87 4.27
C TYR A 150 -4.36 28.42 3.89
N GLY A 151 -5.58 28.08 3.48
CA GLY A 151 -6.00 26.69 3.40
C GLY A 151 -5.25 25.87 2.35
N ASP A 152 -4.94 26.42 1.18
CA ASP A 152 -4.25 25.65 0.13
C ASP A 152 -2.85 25.20 0.60
N GLU A 153 -2.16 26.06 1.33
CA GLU A 153 -0.84 25.76 1.92
C GLU A 153 -0.95 24.84 3.14
N ILE A 154 -1.99 24.99 3.98
CA ILE A 154 -2.28 24.05 5.08
C ILE A 154 -2.56 22.65 4.51
N GLU A 155 -3.37 22.55 3.46
CA GLU A 155 -3.70 21.29 2.79
C GLU A 155 -2.44 20.63 2.25
N LEU A 156 -1.61 21.37 1.53
CA LEU A 156 -0.35 20.88 1.00
C LEU A 156 0.56 20.35 2.12
N ARG A 157 0.77 21.13 3.18
CA ARG A 157 1.64 20.73 4.31
C ARG A 157 1.09 19.54 5.08
N MET A 158 -0.22 19.44 5.24
CA MET A 158 -0.87 18.28 5.84
C MET A 158 -0.62 17.01 5.02
N ASN A 159 -0.70 17.10 3.68
CA ASN A 159 -0.35 15.97 2.83
C ASN A 159 1.15 15.64 2.90
N ARG A 160 2.05 16.64 2.99
CA ARG A 160 3.49 16.39 3.21
C ARG A 160 3.76 15.73 4.57
N ALA A 161 3.00 16.10 5.60
CA ALA A 161 3.11 15.49 6.92
C ALA A 161 2.74 14.00 6.83
N ALA A 162 1.62 13.69 6.16
CA ALA A 162 1.22 12.31 5.92
C ALA A 162 2.27 11.51 5.14
N GLU A 163 2.84 12.07 4.06
CA GLU A 163 3.96 11.46 3.32
C GLU A 163 5.13 11.13 4.26
N SER A 164 5.59 12.10 5.06
CA SER A 164 6.72 11.88 5.99
C SER A 164 6.42 10.89 7.11
N ALA A 165 5.15 10.74 7.51
CA ALA A 165 4.73 9.83 8.56
C ALA A 165 4.69 8.35 8.11
N MET A 166 4.76 8.07 6.81
CA MET A 166 4.57 6.71 6.29
C MET A 166 5.67 5.72 6.70
N ASP A 167 6.91 6.16 6.87
CA ASP A 167 8.00 5.29 7.33
C ASP A 167 7.70 4.75 8.75
N ASN A 168 7.25 5.64 9.64
CA ASN A 168 6.83 5.28 10.99
C ASN A 168 5.56 4.41 10.98
N ALA A 169 4.58 4.73 10.13
CA ALA A 169 3.38 3.92 9.95
C ALA A 169 3.72 2.48 9.53
N GLY A 170 4.71 2.33 8.65
CA GLY A 170 5.22 1.02 8.21
C GLY A 170 5.75 0.22 9.39
N ASN A 171 6.61 0.81 10.22
CA ASN A 171 7.16 0.13 11.40
C ASN A 171 6.06 -0.30 12.39
N ILE A 172 5.10 0.58 12.67
CA ILE A 172 3.96 0.30 13.56
C ILE A 172 3.13 -0.89 13.03
N LEU A 173 2.81 -0.88 11.74
CA LEU A 173 2.05 -1.95 11.09
C LEU A 173 2.82 -3.28 11.07
N VAL A 174 4.12 -3.25 10.78
CA VAL A 174 4.98 -4.44 10.79
C VAL A 174 5.04 -5.05 12.19
N ASP A 175 5.14 -4.23 13.23
CA ASP A 175 5.12 -4.70 14.61
C ASP A 175 3.76 -5.28 15.02
N ALA A 176 2.66 -4.77 14.47
CA ALA A 176 1.34 -5.40 14.61
C ALA A 176 1.29 -6.78 13.93
N VAL A 177 1.83 -6.92 12.71
CA VAL A 177 1.94 -8.21 12.01
C VAL A 177 2.80 -9.21 12.78
N LYS A 178 3.88 -8.78 13.45
CA LYS A 178 4.70 -9.65 14.31
C LYS A 178 3.93 -10.19 15.51
N LYS A 179 2.99 -9.43 16.06
CA LYS A 179 2.16 -9.82 17.22
C LYS A 179 0.95 -10.69 16.84
N MET A 180 0.69 -10.90 15.55
CA MET A 180 -0.40 -11.75 15.05
C MET A 180 -0.31 -13.16 15.63
N THR A 181 -1.44 -13.81 15.93
CA THR A 181 -1.45 -15.20 16.40
C THR A 181 -1.61 -16.18 15.23
N VAL A 182 -1.33 -17.47 15.47
CA VAL A 182 -1.62 -18.55 14.49
C VAL A 182 -3.11 -18.59 14.11
N ALA A 183 -4.00 -18.31 15.06
CA ALA A 183 -5.43 -18.29 14.82
C ALA A 183 -5.84 -17.13 13.89
N ASP A 184 -5.22 -15.96 14.07
CA ASP A 184 -5.44 -14.79 13.21
C ASP A 184 -4.92 -15.04 11.79
N ALA A 185 -3.70 -15.58 11.65
CA ALA A 185 -3.12 -15.94 10.36
C ALA A 185 -4.02 -16.88 9.56
N LYS A 186 -4.58 -17.88 10.25
CA LYS A 186 -5.56 -18.81 9.69
C LYS A 186 -6.87 -18.13 9.28
N ALA A 187 -7.40 -17.23 10.11
CA ALA A 187 -8.61 -16.49 9.79
C ALA A 187 -8.42 -15.60 8.55
N ILE A 188 -7.25 -14.98 8.40
CA ILE A 188 -6.88 -14.19 7.22
C ILE A 188 -6.83 -15.06 5.97
N LEU A 189 -6.15 -16.21 6.05
CA LEU A 189 -5.99 -17.13 4.92
C LEU A 189 -7.33 -17.70 4.41
N GLN A 190 -8.28 -17.92 5.32
CA GLN A 190 -9.60 -18.45 4.99
C GLN A 190 -10.63 -17.35 4.67
N GLY A 191 -10.30 -16.08 4.94
CA GLY A 191 -11.20 -14.94 4.82
C GLY A 191 -11.31 -14.36 3.40
N PRO A 192 -12.14 -13.31 3.24
CA PRO A 192 -12.31 -12.57 1.97
C PRO A 192 -11.02 -11.83 1.56
N ASP A 193 -11.01 -11.21 0.37
CA ASP A 193 -9.79 -10.68 -0.23
C ASP A 193 -9.06 -9.56 0.53
N ASP A 194 -9.76 -8.94 1.48
CA ASP A 194 -9.27 -7.87 2.35
C ASP A 194 -9.08 -8.33 3.83
N ALA A 195 -9.05 -9.64 4.09
CA ALA A 195 -9.08 -10.17 5.45
C ALA A 195 -7.89 -9.72 6.32
N ALA A 196 -6.68 -9.60 5.76
CA ALA A 196 -5.52 -9.11 6.49
C ALA A 196 -5.65 -7.62 6.80
N THR A 197 -6.17 -6.85 5.85
CA THR A 197 -6.43 -5.42 6.05
C THR A 197 -7.48 -5.20 7.12
N ARG A 198 -8.57 -5.97 7.09
CA ARG A 198 -9.60 -5.93 8.14
C ARG A 198 -9.08 -6.38 9.50
N TYR A 199 -8.16 -7.35 9.53
CA TYR A 199 -7.47 -7.73 10.75
C TYR A 199 -6.64 -6.56 11.31
N LEU A 200 -5.83 -5.91 10.47
CA LEU A 200 -5.03 -4.75 10.88
C LEU A 200 -5.92 -3.61 11.39
N GLN A 201 -7.01 -3.31 10.69
CA GLN A 201 -8.02 -2.33 11.13
C GLN A 201 -8.70 -2.71 12.44
N LYS A 202 -8.95 -4.01 12.71
CA LYS A 202 -9.67 -4.45 13.91
C LYS A 202 -8.77 -4.56 15.13
N VAL A 203 -7.66 -5.30 15.01
CA VAL A 203 -6.76 -5.60 16.14
C VAL A 203 -5.87 -4.40 16.45
N SER A 204 -5.75 -3.50 15.49
CA SER A 204 -4.83 -2.39 15.57
C SER A 204 -5.51 -1.04 15.29
N GLY A 205 -6.83 -0.97 15.05
CA GLY A 205 -7.50 0.29 14.66
C GLY A 205 -7.43 1.40 15.70
N THR A 206 -7.60 1.09 16.99
CA THR A 206 -7.42 2.10 18.05
C THR A 206 -5.95 2.28 18.37
N GLN A 207 -5.20 1.18 18.56
CA GLN A 207 -3.79 1.26 18.95
C GLN A 207 -2.92 1.92 17.89
N ILE A 208 -3.08 1.61 16.60
CA ILE A 208 -2.33 2.26 15.52
C ILE A 208 -2.70 3.72 15.42
N ALA A 209 -3.98 4.08 15.55
CA ALA A 209 -4.35 5.50 15.56
C ALA A 209 -3.71 6.22 16.74
N ASP A 210 -3.72 5.62 17.92
CA ASP A 210 -3.09 6.16 19.12
C ASP A 210 -1.56 6.29 18.97
N ASP A 211 -0.91 5.30 18.36
CA ASP A 211 0.53 5.30 18.07
C ASP A 211 0.90 6.27 16.92
N MET A 212 0.00 6.47 15.95
CA MET A 212 0.19 7.34 14.80
C MET A 212 -0.06 8.81 15.11
N ARG A 213 -0.96 9.14 16.05
CA ARG A 213 -1.23 10.54 16.43
C ARG A 213 0.01 11.33 16.82
N PRO A 214 0.91 10.87 17.71
CA PRO A 214 2.13 11.61 18.02
C PRO A 214 3.05 11.75 16.80
N VAL A 215 3.18 10.69 15.99
CA VAL A 215 3.96 10.74 14.74
C VAL A 215 3.42 11.78 13.76
N MET A 216 2.10 11.80 13.56
CA MET A 216 1.43 12.75 12.68
C MET A 216 1.53 14.18 13.24
N ASN A 217 1.41 14.34 14.56
CA ASN A 217 1.57 15.64 15.20
C ASN A 217 2.96 16.23 14.95
N ASP A 218 4.00 15.42 15.14
CA ASP A 218 5.38 15.83 14.90
C ASP A 218 5.59 16.17 13.41
N ALA A 219 5.07 15.34 12.50
CA ALA A 219 5.12 15.61 11.06
C ALA A 219 4.40 16.90 10.65
N LEU A 220 3.23 17.19 11.24
CA LEU A 220 2.49 18.43 11.00
C LEU A 220 3.23 19.64 11.58
N SER A 221 3.90 19.49 12.72
CA SER A 221 4.75 20.51 13.30
C SER A 221 5.97 20.80 12.42
N ASP A 222 6.64 19.76 11.94
CA ASP A 222 7.86 19.84 11.13
C ASP A 222 7.60 20.46 9.75
N THR A 223 6.46 20.14 9.14
CA THR A 223 6.03 20.75 7.87
C THR A 223 5.51 22.17 8.03
N GLY A 224 5.32 22.64 9.27
CA GLY A 224 4.78 23.97 9.53
C GLY A 224 3.26 24.05 9.38
N ALA A 225 2.54 22.93 9.32
CA ALA A 225 1.10 22.89 9.12
C ALA A 225 0.34 23.41 10.35
N LEU A 226 0.76 23.01 11.56
CA LEU A 226 0.13 23.44 12.81
C LEU A 226 0.29 24.94 13.02
N GLN A 227 1.48 25.48 12.81
CA GLN A 227 1.78 26.90 12.95
C GLN A 227 0.96 27.74 11.98
N LEU A 228 0.83 27.28 10.73
CA LEU A 228 0.02 27.98 9.72
C LEU A 228 -1.47 27.90 10.02
N TYR A 229 -1.94 26.76 10.55
CA TYR A 229 -3.30 26.59 11.02
C TYR A 229 -3.62 27.52 12.20
N ASP A 230 -2.74 27.62 13.19
CA ASP A 230 -2.89 28.54 14.33
C ASP A 230 -2.91 30.01 13.88
N GLN A 231 -2.06 30.38 12.92
CA GLN A 231 -2.08 31.72 12.30
C GLN A 231 -3.42 32.00 11.63
N MET A 232 -3.96 31.04 10.86
CA MET A 232 -5.27 31.16 10.23
C MET A 232 -6.39 31.34 11.26
N LEU A 233 -6.38 30.54 12.34
CA LEU A 233 -7.36 30.65 13.42
C LEU A 233 -7.29 32.01 14.10
N GLY A 234 -6.09 32.54 14.38
CA GLY A 234 -5.93 33.88 14.94
C GLY A 234 -6.51 35.00 14.05
N GLN A 235 -6.38 34.87 12.73
CA GLN A 235 -7.03 35.79 11.80
C GLN A 235 -8.56 35.62 11.79
N TYR A 236 -9.03 34.38 11.84
CA TYR A 236 -10.46 34.06 11.85
C TYR A 236 -11.16 34.59 13.11
N ASP A 237 -10.53 34.44 14.28
CA ASP A 237 -11.06 34.90 15.57
C ASP A 237 -11.07 36.43 15.71
N SER A 238 -10.28 37.14 14.89
CA SER A 238 -10.28 38.62 14.86
C SER A 238 -11.55 39.21 14.23
N LEU A 239 -12.31 38.39 13.49
CA LEU A 239 -13.53 38.81 12.83
C LEU A 239 -14.72 38.73 13.82
N PRO A 240 -15.66 39.70 13.83
CA PRO A 240 -16.77 39.74 14.79
C PRO A 240 -17.95 38.83 14.41
N MET A 241 -18.51 38.09 15.37
CA MET A 241 -19.67 37.17 15.21
C MET A 241 -19.38 35.85 14.44
N MET A 242 -18.17 35.30 14.56
CA MET A 242 -17.80 34.03 13.93
C MET A 242 -17.97 32.85 14.89
N PRO A 243 -18.43 31.69 14.41
CA PRO A 243 -18.51 30.48 15.23
C PRO A 243 -17.12 29.86 15.46
N ASP A 244 -16.88 29.35 16.67
CA ASP A 244 -15.62 28.66 17.04
C ASP A 244 -15.31 27.46 16.13
N ILE A 245 -14.04 27.32 15.78
CA ILE A 245 -13.50 26.14 15.09
C ILE A 245 -12.85 25.23 16.12
N LYS A 246 -13.40 24.04 16.32
CA LYS A 246 -12.91 23.05 17.32
C LYS A 246 -12.21 21.85 16.68
N THR A 247 -11.76 21.97 15.44
CA THR A 247 -11.15 20.86 14.72
C THR A 247 -9.68 20.71 15.08
N SER A 248 -9.31 19.52 15.55
CA SER A 248 -7.93 19.09 15.69
C SER A 248 -7.38 18.72 14.32
N LEU A 249 -6.39 19.47 13.82
CA LEU A 249 -5.76 19.17 12.54
C LEU A 249 -5.01 17.83 12.61
N THR A 250 -4.39 17.53 13.76
CA THR A 250 -3.69 16.27 14.03
C THR A 250 -4.62 15.07 13.95
N ASP A 251 -5.76 15.10 14.65
CA ASP A 251 -6.71 13.96 14.62
C ASP A 251 -7.26 13.74 13.21
N TYR A 252 -7.66 14.83 12.55
CA TYR A 252 -8.20 14.76 11.20
C TYR A 252 -7.18 14.19 10.20
N ALA A 253 -5.95 14.69 10.21
CA ALA A 253 -4.89 14.22 9.31
C ALA A 253 -4.52 12.76 9.60
N THR A 254 -4.50 12.36 10.89
CA THR A 254 -4.22 10.98 11.28
C THR A 254 -5.28 10.03 10.73
N ASP A 255 -6.57 10.33 10.97
CA ASP A 255 -7.68 9.49 10.53
C ASP A 255 -7.73 9.39 8.99
N ALA A 256 -7.52 10.51 8.30
CA ALA A 256 -7.50 10.56 6.84
C ALA A 256 -6.31 9.80 6.24
N ALA A 257 -5.11 9.99 6.80
CA ALA A 257 -3.91 9.27 6.36
C ALA A 257 -4.05 7.76 6.55
N MET A 258 -4.57 7.33 7.70
CA MET A 258 -4.84 5.91 7.97
C MET A 258 -5.87 5.33 7.01
N LYS A 259 -6.92 6.08 6.69
CA LYS A 259 -7.93 5.65 5.71
C LYS A 259 -7.31 5.42 4.33
N GLY A 260 -6.47 6.33 3.85
CA GLY A 260 -5.74 6.20 2.59
C GLY A 260 -4.77 5.01 2.60
N LEU A 261 -3.99 4.87 3.68
CA LEU A 261 -3.07 3.76 3.88
C LEU A 261 -3.78 2.40 3.84
N PHE A 262 -4.87 2.24 4.59
CA PHE A 262 -5.62 0.98 4.59
C PHE A 262 -6.33 0.70 3.27
N HIS A 263 -6.74 1.71 2.52
CA HIS A 263 -7.28 1.50 1.18
C HIS A 263 -6.25 0.81 0.28
N TYR A 264 -5.01 1.34 0.24
CA TYR A 264 -3.96 0.75 -0.58
C TYR A 264 -3.44 -0.58 -0.06
N LEU A 265 -3.46 -0.81 1.25
CA LEU A 265 -3.20 -2.15 1.80
C LEU A 265 -4.24 -3.18 1.35
N ALA A 266 -5.54 -2.82 1.34
CA ALA A 266 -6.58 -3.72 0.84
C ALA A 266 -6.41 -4.01 -0.64
N GLN A 267 -6.09 -2.99 -1.44
CA GLN A 267 -5.81 -3.18 -2.86
C GLN A 267 -4.59 -4.09 -3.07
N GLN A 268 -3.50 -3.84 -2.34
CA GLN A 268 -2.28 -4.64 -2.41
C GLN A 268 -2.51 -6.09 -1.97
N GLU A 269 -3.35 -6.32 -0.95
CA GLU A 269 -3.77 -7.67 -0.52
C GLU A 269 -4.57 -8.39 -1.62
N GLY A 270 -5.54 -7.70 -2.23
CA GLY A 270 -6.32 -8.24 -3.34
C GLY A 270 -5.45 -8.62 -4.54
N ASP A 271 -4.50 -7.76 -4.92
CA ASP A 271 -3.56 -8.03 -6.01
C ASP A 271 -2.69 -9.26 -5.72
N ILE A 272 -2.27 -9.44 -4.47
CA ILE A 272 -1.50 -10.61 -4.02
C ILE A 272 -2.35 -11.90 -4.11
N ARG A 273 -3.64 -11.85 -3.77
CA ARG A 273 -4.53 -13.00 -3.86
C ARG A 273 -4.80 -13.42 -5.30
N ASN A 274 -4.96 -12.44 -6.20
CA ASN A 274 -5.20 -12.67 -7.62
C ASN A 274 -3.91 -13.07 -8.37
N ASN A 275 -2.74 -12.58 -7.95
CA ASN A 275 -1.47 -12.86 -8.63
C ASN A 275 -0.30 -13.14 -7.65
N PRO A 276 -0.32 -14.30 -6.97
CA PRO A 276 0.63 -14.61 -5.89
C PRO A 276 2.08 -14.76 -6.36
N GLY A 277 2.30 -15.03 -7.65
CA GLY A 277 3.64 -15.20 -8.24
C GLY A 277 4.52 -13.95 -8.10
N GLN A 278 3.93 -12.75 -8.12
CA GLN A 278 4.65 -11.47 -8.06
C GLN A 278 5.29 -11.19 -6.68
N TRP A 279 4.88 -11.93 -5.65
CA TRP A 279 5.29 -11.68 -4.27
C TRP A 279 6.01 -12.85 -3.60
N THR A 280 6.33 -13.90 -4.35
CA THR A 280 7.09 -15.05 -3.82
C THR A 280 8.47 -14.63 -3.33
N THR A 281 8.64 -14.54 -2.00
CA THR A 281 9.96 -14.49 -1.37
C THR A 281 10.67 -15.83 -1.57
N ASP A 282 12.00 -15.87 -1.46
CA ASP A 282 12.72 -17.14 -1.59
C ASP A 282 12.35 -18.14 -0.47
N VAL A 283 11.87 -17.64 0.66
CA VAL A 283 11.25 -18.46 1.70
C VAL A 283 9.96 -19.08 1.19
N LEU A 284 9.03 -18.28 0.65
CA LEU A 284 7.79 -18.76 0.03
C LEU A 284 8.07 -19.80 -1.07
N LYS A 285 9.06 -19.56 -1.93
CA LYS A 285 9.49 -20.56 -2.95
C LYS A 285 9.97 -21.86 -2.31
N LYS A 286 10.75 -21.80 -1.23
CA LYS A 286 11.21 -22.99 -0.48
C LYS A 286 10.06 -23.75 0.18
N VAL A 287 9.06 -23.05 0.71
CA VAL A 287 7.82 -23.67 1.24
C VAL A 287 7.12 -24.48 0.16
N PHE A 288 6.95 -23.88 -1.02
CA PHE A 288 6.31 -24.55 -2.15
C PHE A 288 7.13 -25.71 -2.71
N SER A 289 8.45 -25.58 -2.69
CA SER A 289 9.36 -26.67 -3.10
C SER A 289 9.33 -27.85 -2.13
N ALA A 290 8.99 -27.63 -0.85
CA ALA A 290 8.90 -28.65 0.17
C ALA A 290 7.50 -29.29 0.31
N ALA A 291 6.47 -28.64 -0.25
CA ALA A 291 5.08 -29.11 -0.24
C ALA A 291 4.66 -29.87 -1.51
N GLN A 292 5.58 -30.03 -2.47
CA GLN A 292 5.40 -30.70 -3.76
C GLN A 292 6.13 -32.03 -3.77
#